data_AF-A0A384JI56-F1
#
_entry.id   AF-A0A384JI56-F1
#
_cell.length_a   1.000
_cell.length_b   1.000
_cell.length_c   1.000
_cell.angle_alpha   90.00
_cell.angle_beta   90.00
_cell.angle_gamma   90.00
#
_symmetry.space_group_name_H-M   'P 1'
#
loop_
_entity.id
_entity.type
_entity.pdbx_description
1 polymer ?
#
loop_
_entity_poly.entity_id
_entity_poly.type
_entity_poly.pdbx_seq_one_letter_code
_entity_poly.pdbx_strand_id
1 'polypeptide(L)'
;MSYYDIDAILTDAQKIPCTFELDVPSLGYLDNNAATPLKKHTRVDLPLWLAELLAVSSSPSSQKSLVTLDLPACLAPRVLNALKADPKSVDLRNLAQNFYGLGVRVLELFEEEEVCDVLMESWRTRAGEISDHAGSGSVGQSNGRGGGEGVEFLRGLDEAERGLFKAAHEGSKAMGKWMGEVKKG
;
A
#
# COMPACT_ATOMS: atom_id res chain seq x y z
N MET A 1 -3.25 11.24 7.80
CA MET A 1 -2.23 10.45 8.51
C MET A 1 -1.69 11.23 9.70
N SER A 2 -1.33 10.54 10.80
CA SER A 2 -0.72 11.15 11.99
C SER A 2 0.80 11.07 11.90
N TYR A 3 1.52 12.10 12.35
CA TYR A 3 2.99 12.12 12.35
C TYR A 3 3.63 10.95 13.14
N TYR A 4 2.94 10.46 14.18
CA TYR A 4 3.43 9.37 15.04
C TYR A 4 2.95 7.99 14.61
N ASP A 5 2.25 7.89 13.48
CA ASP A 5 1.81 6.62 12.94
C ASP A 5 2.99 5.93 12.23
N ILE A 6 3.37 4.76 12.72
CA ILE A 6 4.49 3.98 12.17
C ILE A 6 4.18 3.54 10.74
N ASP A 7 2.93 3.15 10.46
CA ASP A 7 2.55 2.65 9.14
C ASP A 7 2.58 3.80 8.11
N ALA A 8 2.25 5.02 8.54
CA ALA A 8 2.41 6.22 7.71
C ALA A 8 3.90 6.49 7.39
N ILE A 9 4.79 6.43 8.39
CA ILE A 9 6.24 6.62 8.19
C ILE A 9 6.80 5.56 7.23
N LEU A 10 6.38 4.29 7.39
CA LEU A 10 6.82 3.20 6.52
C LEU A 10 6.26 3.33 5.10
N THR A 11 5.04 3.84 4.95
CA THR A 11 4.44 4.15 3.64
C THR A 11 5.24 5.23 2.92
N ASP A 12 5.55 6.32 3.61
CA ASP A 12 6.30 7.45 3.04
C ASP A 12 7.76 7.07 2.68
N ALA A 13 8.33 6.07 3.35
CA ALA A 13 9.67 5.55 3.03
C ALA A 13 9.71 4.69 1.75
N GLN A 14 8.55 4.29 1.21
CA GLN A 14 8.49 3.47 0.01
C GLN A 14 9.02 4.24 -1.20
N LYS A 15 9.80 3.56 -2.04
CA LYS A 15 10.39 4.16 -3.24
C LYS A 15 9.36 4.25 -4.36
N ILE A 16 9.33 5.40 -5.02
CA ILE A 16 8.54 5.65 -6.22
C ILE A 16 9.43 6.10 -7.39
N PRO A 17 9.09 5.70 -8.62
CA PRO A 17 9.84 6.06 -9.81
C PRO A 17 9.72 7.55 -10.09
N CYS A 18 10.88 8.22 -10.21
CA CYS A 18 10.99 9.66 -10.41
C CYS A 18 11.91 9.96 -11.60
N THR A 19 11.55 10.93 -12.43
CA THR A 19 12.40 11.41 -13.53
C THR A 19 12.84 12.84 -13.26
N PHE A 20 14.16 13.10 -13.27
CA PHE A 20 14.69 14.44 -13.06
C PHE A 20 14.54 15.31 -14.32
N GLU A 21 14.05 16.55 -14.17
CA GLU A 21 13.85 17.48 -15.30
C GLU A 21 15.00 18.47 -15.50
N LEU A 22 16.07 18.35 -14.73
CA LEU A 22 17.27 19.18 -14.84
C LEU A 22 18.53 18.40 -14.50
N ASP A 23 19.67 18.93 -14.95
CA ASP A 23 20.98 18.42 -14.56
C ASP A 23 21.28 18.88 -13.12
N VAL A 24 21.50 17.94 -12.20
CA VAL A 24 21.79 18.24 -10.79
C VAL A 24 23.25 17.91 -10.47
N PRO A 25 24.10 18.92 -10.18
CA PRO A 25 25.47 18.69 -9.75
C PRO A 25 25.52 17.86 -8.46
N SER A 26 26.57 17.05 -8.33
CA SER A 26 26.88 16.28 -7.12
C SER A 26 25.85 15.20 -6.70
N LEU A 27 24.77 14.99 -7.46
CA LEU A 27 23.76 13.95 -7.20
C LEU A 27 23.93 12.68 -8.06
N GLY A 28 25.03 12.52 -8.80
CA GLY A 28 25.23 11.34 -9.65
C GLY A 28 25.29 10.02 -8.89
N TYR A 29 25.55 10.04 -7.58
CA TYR A 29 25.50 8.84 -6.74
C TYR A 29 24.11 8.20 -6.69
N LEU A 30 23.04 8.96 -6.97
CA LEU A 30 21.68 8.43 -7.08
C LEU A 30 21.51 7.49 -8.28
N ASP A 31 22.32 7.66 -9.32
CA ASP A 31 22.38 6.83 -10.53
C ASP A 31 23.64 5.93 -10.55
N ASN A 32 24.16 5.58 -9.36
CA ASN A 32 25.38 4.80 -9.19
C ASN A 32 26.64 5.37 -9.89
N ASN A 33 26.65 6.68 -10.19
CA ASN A 33 27.76 7.36 -10.85
C ASN A 33 28.16 8.63 -10.09
N ALA A 34 28.85 8.45 -8.96
CA ALA A 34 29.22 9.53 -8.04
C ALA A 34 30.17 10.59 -8.64
N ALA A 35 30.86 10.29 -9.74
CA ALA A 35 31.83 11.19 -10.35
C ALA A 35 31.20 12.24 -11.30
N THR A 36 29.95 12.03 -11.73
CA THR A 36 29.29 12.90 -12.70
C THR A 36 28.07 13.60 -12.10
N PRO A 37 27.65 14.75 -12.64
CA PRO A 37 26.33 15.30 -12.31
C PRO A 37 25.23 14.31 -12.72
N LEU A 38 24.11 14.34 -11.99
CA LEU A 38 22.91 13.63 -12.39
C LEU A 38 22.35 14.34 -13.62
N LYS A 39 22.15 13.59 -14.70
CA LYS A 39 21.68 14.17 -15.97
C LYS A 39 20.17 14.38 -15.95
N LYS A 40 19.74 15.38 -16.70
CA LYS A 40 18.33 15.56 -17.06
C LYS A 40 17.79 14.29 -17.72
N HIS A 41 16.54 13.97 -17.41
CA HIS A 41 15.80 12.78 -17.83
C HIS A 41 16.35 11.45 -17.29
N THR A 42 17.23 11.48 -16.29
CA THR A 42 17.59 10.26 -15.55
C THR A 42 16.43 9.85 -14.64
N ARG A 43 16.07 8.56 -14.71
CA ARG A 43 15.11 7.93 -13.81
C ARG A 43 15.81 7.39 -12.56
N VAL A 44 15.29 7.75 -11.40
CA VAL A 44 15.80 7.32 -10.09
C VAL A 44 14.61 6.98 -9.19
N ASP A 45 14.73 5.91 -8.42
CA ASP A 45 13.74 5.57 -7.40
C ASP A 45 14.01 6.32 -6.10
N LEU A 46 13.12 7.24 -5.73
CA LEU A 46 13.23 8.07 -4.53
C LEU A 46 12.15 7.71 -3.51
N PRO A 47 12.42 7.82 -2.19
CA PRO A 47 11.37 7.70 -1.18
C PRO A 47 10.25 8.73 -1.41
N LEU A 48 9.00 8.31 -1.20
CA LEU A 48 7.80 9.12 -1.44
C LEU A 48 7.84 10.50 -0.74
N TRP A 49 8.25 10.55 0.53
CA TRP A 49 8.36 11.81 1.27
C TRP A 49 9.29 12.83 0.60
N LEU A 50 10.36 12.36 -0.06
CA LEU A 50 11.31 13.23 -0.75
C LEU A 50 10.80 13.58 -2.15
N ALA A 51 10.24 12.59 -2.84
CA ALA A 51 9.72 12.74 -4.18
C ALA A 51 8.59 13.78 -4.25
N GLU A 52 7.66 13.77 -3.29
CA GLU A 52 6.61 14.78 -3.16
C GLU A 52 7.18 16.20 -3.00
N LEU A 53 8.15 16.38 -2.09
CA LEU A 53 8.79 17.68 -1.87
C LEU A 53 9.45 18.21 -3.15
N LEU A 54 10.11 17.34 -3.91
CA LEU A 54 10.78 17.71 -5.17
C LEU A 54 9.82 17.97 -6.32
N ALA A 55 8.67 17.28 -6.35
CA ALA A 55 7.64 17.46 -7.37
C ALA A 55 6.93 18.82 -7.21
N VAL A 56 6.66 19.24 -5.98
CA VAL A 56 6.04 20.54 -5.67
C VAL A 56 7.05 21.69 -5.78
N SER A 57 8.33 21.41 -5.54
CA SER A 57 9.39 22.42 -5.66
C SER A 57 9.59 22.82 -7.12
N SER A 58 9.64 24.12 -7.37
CA SER A 58 9.93 24.71 -8.69
C SER A 58 11.36 25.26 -8.73
N SER A 59 12.01 25.15 -9.89
CA SER A 59 13.33 25.75 -10.07
C SER A 59 13.24 27.29 -10.05
N PRO A 60 14.17 27.98 -9.38
CA PRO A 60 14.20 29.45 -9.41
C PRO A 60 14.46 30.03 -10.82
N SER A 61 15.01 29.23 -11.74
CA SER A 61 15.29 29.64 -13.13
C SER A 61 14.20 29.22 -14.12
N SER A 62 13.32 28.28 -13.74
CA SER A 62 12.25 27.77 -14.60
C SER A 62 11.10 27.33 -13.70
N GLN A 63 9.89 27.83 -13.94
CA GLN A 63 8.65 27.45 -13.23
C GLN A 63 8.25 25.97 -13.43
N LYS A 64 9.19 25.10 -13.83
CA LYS A 64 9.03 23.66 -13.98
C LYS A 64 9.37 22.96 -12.67
N SER A 65 8.69 21.85 -12.40
CA SER A 65 9.00 20.96 -11.29
C SER A 65 10.42 20.41 -11.42
N LEU A 66 11.08 20.13 -10.30
CA LEU A 66 12.43 19.56 -10.31
C LEU A 66 12.42 18.10 -10.79
N VAL A 67 11.33 17.39 -10.47
CA VAL A 67 11.12 15.98 -10.73
C VAL A 67 9.70 15.77 -11.24
N THR A 68 9.54 14.83 -12.17
CA THR A 68 8.24 14.26 -12.56
C THR A 68 8.08 12.89 -11.90
N LEU A 69 6.90 12.64 -11.35
CA LEU A 69 6.57 11.38 -10.67
C LEU A 69 5.85 10.46 -11.64
N ASP A 70 6.19 9.17 -11.59
CA ASP A 70 5.48 8.12 -12.32
C ASP A 70 4.68 7.25 -11.32
N LEU A 71 3.57 6.65 -11.78
CA LEU A 71 2.81 5.68 -10.98
C LEU A 71 3.71 4.50 -10.57
N PRO A 72 3.70 4.08 -9.29
CA PRO A 72 4.52 2.97 -8.84
C PRO A 72 4.05 1.64 -9.45
N ALA A 73 4.98 0.69 -9.59
CA ALA A 73 4.71 -0.60 -10.24
C ALA A 73 3.59 -1.41 -9.57
N CYS A 74 3.38 -1.24 -8.26
CA CYS A 74 2.28 -1.87 -7.53
C CYS A 74 0.89 -1.34 -7.95
N LEU A 75 0.81 -0.14 -8.55
CA LEU A 75 -0.42 0.44 -9.11
C LEU A 75 -0.41 0.43 -10.64
N ALA A 76 0.47 -0.38 -11.26
CA ALA A 76 0.49 -0.51 -12.70
C ALA A 76 -0.84 -1.09 -13.23
N PRO A 77 -1.23 -0.78 -14.48
CA PRO A 77 -2.49 -1.25 -15.07
C PRO A 77 -2.72 -2.77 -14.96
N ARG A 78 -1.64 -3.58 -15.02
CA ARG A 78 -1.71 -5.02 -14.81
C ARG A 78 -2.28 -5.39 -13.44
N VAL A 79 -1.83 -4.73 -12.38
CA VAL A 79 -2.31 -4.98 -11.01
C VAL A 79 -3.75 -4.48 -10.86
N LEU A 80 -4.04 -3.29 -11.37
CA LEU A 80 -5.40 -2.74 -11.34
C LEU A 80 -6.40 -3.65 -12.06
N ASN A 81 -6.03 -4.21 -13.21
CA ASN A 81 -6.88 -5.16 -13.93
C ASN A 81 -7.05 -6.48 -13.17
N ALA A 82 -6.03 -6.95 -12.47
CA ALA A 82 -6.16 -8.12 -11.59
C ALA A 82 -7.11 -7.84 -10.43
N LEU A 83 -7.00 -6.67 -9.80
CA LEU A 83 -7.92 -6.23 -8.74
C LEU A 83 -9.35 -6.08 -9.24
N LYS A 84 -9.57 -5.57 -10.46
CA LYS A 84 -10.91 -5.51 -11.07
C LYS A 84 -11.50 -6.89 -11.35
N ALA A 85 -10.67 -7.86 -11.73
CA ALA A 85 -11.11 -9.20 -12.09
C ALA A 85 -11.47 -10.03 -10.85
N ASP A 86 -10.55 -10.11 -9.89
CA ASP A 86 -10.77 -10.76 -8.60
C ASP A 86 -9.85 -10.17 -7.53
N PRO A 87 -10.33 -9.24 -6.69
CA PRO A 87 -9.54 -8.62 -5.63
C PRO A 87 -8.92 -9.63 -4.66
N LYS A 88 -9.57 -10.79 -4.43
CA LYS A 88 -9.18 -11.73 -3.37
C LYS A 88 -7.99 -12.60 -3.77
N SER A 89 -7.81 -12.81 -5.07
CA SER A 89 -6.69 -13.56 -5.63
C SER A 89 -5.35 -12.82 -5.58
N VAL A 90 -5.35 -11.50 -5.36
CA VAL A 90 -4.15 -10.67 -5.41
C VAL A 90 -3.43 -10.66 -4.06
N ASP A 91 -2.14 -11.01 -4.09
CA ASP A 91 -1.21 -10.86 -2.97
C ASP A 91 -0.73 -9.39 -2.89
N LEU A 92 -1.44 -8.58 -2.11
CA LEU A 92 -1.15 -7.17 -1.92
C LEU A 92 0.19 -6.98 -1.19
N ARG A 93 0.50 -7.84 -0.22
CA ARG A 93 1.72 -7.75 0.59
C ARG A 93 2.98 -7.86 -0.26
N ASN A 94 2.98 -8.72 -1.27
CA ASN A 94 4.10 -8.87 -2.19
C ASN A 94 4.27 -7.66 -3.13
N LEU A 95 3.20 -6.91 -3.38
CA LEU A 95 3.25 -5.69 -4.18
C LEU A 95 3.75 -4.49 -3.36
N ALA A 96 3.19 -4.32 -2.17
CA ALA A 96 3.60 -3.32 -1.19
C ALA A 96 3.07 -3.71 0.20
N GLN A 97 3.89 -3.55 1.24
CA GLN A 97 3.46 -3.89 2.61
C GLN A 97 2.30 -3.00 3.08
N ASN A 98 2.35 -1.71 2.74
CA ASN A 98 1.31 -0.71 3.02
C ASN A 98 0.58 -0.32 1.73
N PHE A 99 0.01 -1.30 1.02
CA PHE A 99 -0.56 -1.10 -0.31
C PHE A 99 -1.65 -0.02 -0.36
N TYR A 100 -2.66 -0.09 0.52
CA TYR A 100 -3.74 0.89 0.53
C TYR A 100 -3.27 2.25 1.04
N GLY A 101 -2.37 2.27 2.03
CA GLY A 101 -1.73 3.51 2.51
C GLY A 101 -0.97 4.24 1.41
N LEU A 102 -0.19 3.50 0.61
CA LEU A 102 0.51 4.03 -0.55
C LEU A 102 -0.48 4.52 -1.62
N GLY A 103 -1.54 3.76 -1.89
CA GLY A 103 -2.58 4.17 -2.84
C GLY A 103 -3.19 5.52 -2.50
N VAL A 104 -3.51 5.76 -1.22
CA VAL A 104 -4.02 7.06 -0.75
C VAL A 104 -2.99 8.16 -1.00
N ARG A 105 -1.73 7.96 -0.63
CA ARG A 105 -0.68 8.97 -0.80
C ARG A 105 -0.37 9.27 -2.27
N VAL A 106 -0.41 8.26 -3.14
CA VAL A 106 -0.26 8.45 -4.58
C VAL A 106 -1.46 9.22 -5.15
N LEU A 107 -2.69 8.91 -4.74
CA LEU A 107 -3.88 9.65 -5.19
C LEU A 107 -3.94 11.11 -4.71
N GLU A 108 -3.19 11.47 -3.66
CA GLU A 108 -2.98 12.87 -3.27
C GLU A 108 -2.07 13.63 -4.26
N LEU A 109 -1.20 12.91 -4.97
CA LEU A 109 -0.24 13.47 -5.94
C LEU A 109 -0.74 13.39 -7.39
N PHE A 110 -1.59 12.41 -7.70
CA PHE A 110 -2.11 12.14 -9.04
C PHE A 110 -3.65 12.11 -9.04
N GLU A 111 -4.27 12.79 -9.99
CA GLU A 111 -5.72 12.77 -10.19
C GLU A 111 -6.15 11.55 -11.04
N GLU A 112 -6.16 10.37 -10.43
CA GLU A 112 -6.50 9.09 -11.09
C GLU A 112 -7.79 8.48 -10.51
N GLU A 113 -8.96 8.97 -10.97
CA GLU A 113 -10.28 8.55 -10.47
C GLU A 113 -10.51 7.03 -10.61
N GLU A 114 -10.09 6.45 -11.73
CA GLU A 114 -10.20 5.02 -11.98
C GLU A 114 -9.42 4.18 -10.96
N VAL A 115 -8.23 4.65 -10.55
CA VAL A 115 -7.43 3.98 -9.51
C VAL A 115 -8.15 4.04 -8.17
N CYS A 116 -8.71 5.20 -7.83
CA CYS A 116 -9.48 5.39 -6.61
C CYS A 116 -10.66 4.41 -6.51
N ASP A 117 -11.45 4.28 -7.58
CA ASP A 117 -12.60 3.38 -7.63
C ASP A 117 -12.20 1.91 -7.44
N VAL A 118 -11.13 1.47 -8.12
CA VAL A 118 -10.61 0.11 -8.01
C VAL A 118 -10.11 -0.18 -6.59
N LEU A 119 -9.41 0.77 -5.97
CA LEU A 119 -8.93 0.62 -4.60
C LEU A 119 -10.08 0.56 -3.60
N MET A 120 -11.09 1.41 -3.73
CA MET A 120 -12.28 1.38 -2.88
C MET A 120 -13.06 0.06 -3.01
N GLU A 121 -13.28 -0.40 -4.24
CA GLU A 121 -14.05 -1.62 -4.48
C GLU A 121 -13.30 -2.88 -4.05
N SER A 122 -12.00 -2.95 -4.30
CA SER A 122 -11.16 -4.03 -3.81
C SER A 122 -11.13 -4.08 -2.28
N TRP A 123 -11.01 -2.94 -1.61
CA TRP A 123 -11.04 -2.86 -0.15
C TRP A 123 -12.37 -3.39 0.41
N ARG A 124 -13.51 -2.96 -0.14
CA ARG A 124 -14.84 -3.43 0.32
C ARG A 124 -14.99 -4.95 0.18
N THR A 125 -14.61 -5.48 -0.98
CA THR A 125 -14.72 -6.91 -1.28
C THR A 125 -13.84 -7.73 -0.33
N ARG A 126 -12.59 -7.31 -0.13
CA ARG A 126 -11.63 -8.00 0.72
C ARG A 126 -11.96 -7.85 2.21
N ALA A 127 -12.50 -6.72 2.65
CA ALA A 127 -12.95 -6.51 4.02
C ALA A 127 -14.07 -7.49 4.43
N GLY A 128 -14.98 -7.83 3.51
CA GLY A 128 -15.98 -8.88 3.73
C GLY A 128 -15.34 -10.24 4.01
N GLU A 129 -14.41 -10.66 3.15
CA GLU A 129 -13.67 -11.92 3.29
C GLU A 129 -12.84 -11.97 4.59
N ILE A 130 -12.18 -10.85 4.95
CA ILE A 130 -11.44 -10.72 6.21
C ILE A 130 -12.35 -10.94 7.42
N SER A 131 -13.56 -10.39 7.40
CA SER A 131 -14.54 -10.57 8.48
C SER A 131 -14.98 -12.03 8.60
N ASP A 132 -15.22 -12.71 7.49
CA ASP A 132 -15.59 -14.12 7.47
C ASP A 132 -14.48 -15.00 8.06
N HIS A 133 -13.22 -14.71 7.71
CA HIS A 133 -12.06 -15.37 8.32
C HIS A 133 -11.88 -15.04 9.80
N ALA A 134 -12.21 -13.83 10.23
CA ALA A 134 -12.08 -13.42 11.64
C ALA A 134 -13.12 -14.10 12.54
N GLY A 135 -14.34 -14.32 12.04
CA GLY A 135 -15.46 -14.94 12.76
C GLY A 135 -15.41 -16.46 12.83
N SER A 136 -14.76 -17.13 11.87
CA SER A 136 -14.53 -18.57 11.93
C SER A 136 -13.55 -18.91 13.06
N GLY A 137 -14.10 -19.29 14.21
CA GLY A 137 -13.33 -19.64 15.39
C GLY A 137 -12.27 -20.69 15.07
N SER A 138 -11.00 -20.32 15.34
CA SER A 138 -9.77 -21.12 15.15
C SER A 138 -9.19 -21.15 13.74
N VAL A 139 -7.99 -20.55 13.63
CA VAL A 139 -6.96 -20.71 12.58
C VAL A 139 -6.45 -22.17 12.47
N GLY A 140 -7.21 -23.15 12.94
CA GLY A 140 -6.89 -24.59 12.90
C GLY A 140 -8.07 -25.54 13.03
N GLN A 141 -9.32 -25.07 12.86
CA GLN A 141 -10.52 -25.94 12.96
C GLN A 141 -11.46 -25.87 11.76
N SER A 142 -10.99 -25.38 10.60
CA SER A 142 -11.67 -25.68 9.32
C SER A 142 -11.42 -27.16 8.97
N ASN A 143 -12.30 -28.01 9.50
CA ASN A 143 -12.33 -29.43 9.21
C ASN A 143 -12.64 -29.64 7.70
N GLY A 144 -11.60 -29.77 6.88
CA GLY A 144 -11.64 -30.50 5.61
C GLY A 144 -12.22 -29.83 4.37
N ARG A 145 -12.50 -28.52 4.34
CA ARG A 145 -12.93 -27.80 3.12
C ARG A 145 -12.30 -26.40 3.06
N GLY A 146 -11.22 -26.23 2.28
CA GLY A 146 -10.70 -24.89 1.93
C GLY A 146 -9.54 -24.31 2.77
N GLY A 147 -8.81 -25.14 3.53
CA GLY A 147 -7.72 -24.66 4.41
C GLY A 147 -6.48 -24.06 3.73
N GLY A 148 -6.30 -24.25 2.41
CA GLY A 148 -5.16 -23.70 1.67
C GLY A 148 -5.38 -22.26 1.22
N GLU A 149 -6.50 -22.02 0.55
CA GLU A 149 -6.84 -20.74 -0.10
C GLU A 149 -7.05 -19.61 0.92
N GLY A 150 -7.73 -19.89 2.03
CA GLY A 150 -7.88 -18.91 3.12
C GLY A 150 -6.56 -18.56 3.81
N VAL A 151 -5.62 -19.51 3.90
CA VAL A 151 -4.28 -19.24 4.47
C VAL A 151 -3.43 -18.42 3.52
N GLU A 152 -3.55 -18.66 2.21
CA GLU A 152 -2.88 -17.85 1.19
C GLU A 152 -3.44 -16.41 1.17
N PHE A 153 -4.76 -16.24 1.25
CA PHE A 153 -5.39 -14.93 1.37
C PHE A 153 -4.88 -14.15 2.59
N LEU A 154 -4.87 -14.79 3.78
CA LEU A 154 -4.40 -14.15 5.02
C LEU A 154 -2.90 -13.79 4.99
N ARG A 155 -2.08 -14.50 4.20
CA ARG A 155 -0.67 -14.18 4.00
C ARG A 155 -0.46 -12.97 3.10
N GLY A 156 -1.36 -12.77 2.12
CA GLY A 156 -1.30 -11.68 1.16
C GLY A 156 -1.90 -10.36 1.63
N LEU A 157 -2.36 -10.27 2.89
CA LEU A 157 -2.93 -9.05 3.46
C LEU A 157 -1.88 -7.95 3.63
N ASP A 158 -2.26 -6.73 3.24
CA ASP A 158 -1.49 -5.52 3.57
C ASP A 158 -1.61 -5.15 5.06
N GLU A 159 -0.83 -4.18 5.56
CA GLU A 159 -0.86 -3.86 7.00
C GLU A 159 -2.21 -3.30 7.48
N ALA A 160 -2.92 -2.52 6.65
CA ALA A 160 -4.24 -2.02 6.99
C ALA A 160 -5.26 -3.16 7.15
N GLU A 161 -5.25 -4.13 6.23
CA GLU A 161 -6.06 -5.34 6.28
C GLU A 161 -5.72 -6.24 7.47
N ARG A 162 -4.43 -6.34 7.82
CA ARG A 162 -3.99 -7.08 9.01
C ARG A 162 -4.48 -6.42 10.29
N GLY A 163 -4.48 -5.09 10.34
CA GLY A 163 -5.09 -4.32 11.42
C GLY A 163 -6.58 -4.64 11.56
N LEU A 164 -7.32 -4.61 10.44
CA LEU A 164 -8.74 -4.95 10.39
C LEU A 164 -9.00 -6.39 10.85
N PHE A 165 -8.23 -7.37 10.36
CA PHE A 165 -8.35 -8.77 10.75
C PHE A 165 -8.16 -8.97 12.25
N LYS A 166 -7.09 -8.38 12.83
CA LYS A 166 -6.83 -8.47 14.27
C LYS A 166 -7.98 -7.89 15.08
N ALA A 167 -8.46 -6.70 14.73
CA ALA A 167 -9.57 -6.05 15.43
C ALA A 167 -10.86 -6.89 15.35
N ALA A 168 -11.19 -7.41 14.17
CA ALA A 168 -12.37 -8.26 13.97
C ALA A 168 -12.26 -9.57 14.77
N HIS A 169 -11.09 -10.23 14.72
CA HIS A 169 -10.86 -11.50 15.40
C HIS A 169 -10.89 -11.36 16.92
N GLU A 170 -10.23 -10.33 17.46
CA GLU A 170 -10.24 -10.03 18.89
C GLU A 170 -11.64 -9.63 19.37
N GLY A 171 -12.38 -8.84 18.58
CA GLY A 171 -13.77 -8.48 18.86
C GLY A 171 -14.69 -9.70 18.95
N SER A 172 -14.62 -10.61 17.96
CA SER A 172 -15.38 -11.87 17.96
C SER A 172 -15.05 -12.75 19.16
N LYS A 173 -13.75 -12.88 19.48
CA LYS A 173 -13.28 -13.65 20.65
C LYS A 173 -13.74 -13.04 21.97
N ALA A 174 -13.69 -11.72 22.12
CA ALA A 174 -14.14 -11.02 23.32
C ALA A 174 -15.65 -11.19 23.52
N MET A 175 -16.43 -11.06 22.46
CA MET A 175 -17.88 -11.29 22.48
C MET A 175 -18.22 -12.73 22.89
N GLY A 176 -17.52 -13.72 22.33
CA GLY A 176 -17.71 -15.13 22.69
C GLY A 176 -17.42 -15.41 24.16
N LYS A 177 -16.35 -14.81 24.71
CA LYS A 177 -16.03 -14.91 26.15
C LYS A 177 -17.12 -14.29 27.02
N TRP A 178 -17.52 -13.06 26.70
CA TRP A 178 -18.56 -12.35 27.44
C TRP A 178 -19.89 -13.13 27.45
N MET A 179 -20.34 -13.61 26.29
CA MET A 179 -21.54 -14.46 26.19
C MET A 179 -21.43 -15.75 27.01
N GLY A 180 -20.23 -16.32 27.11
CA GLY A 180 -19.96 -17.50 27.94
C GLY A 180 -20.03 -17.21 29.44
N GLU A 181 -19.61 -16.02 29.88
CA GLU A 181 -19.71 -15.57 31.27
C GLU A 181 -21.17 -15.25 31.65
N VAL A 182 -21.90 -14.56 30.77
CA VAL A 182 -23.33 -14.26 30.96
C VAL A 182 -24.18 -15.52 31.12
N LYS A 183 -23.84 -16.62 30.44
CA LYS A 183 -24.56 -17.90 30.58
C LYS A 183 -24.26 -18.66 31.87
N LYS A 184 -23.20 -18.29 32.59
CA LYS A 184 -22.77 -18.96 33.84
C LYS A 184 -23.27 -18.27 35.11
N GLY A 185 -23.69 -17.01 35.02
CA GLY A 185 -24.35 -16.27 36.10
C GLY A 185 -25.87 -16.39 35.99
#